data_AF-A0A2T9X553-F1
#
_entry.id   AF-A0A2T9X553-F1
#
_cell.length_a   1.000
_cell.length_b   1.000
_cell.length_c   1.000
_cell.angle_alpha   90.00
_cell.angle_beta   90.00
_cell.angle_gamma   90.00
#
_symmetry.space_group_name_H-M   'P 1'
#
loop_
_entity.id
_entity.type
_entity.pdbx_description
1 polymer ?
#
loop_
_entity_poly.entity_id
_entity_poly.type
_entity_poly.pdbx_seq_one_letter_code
_entity_poly.pdbx_strand_id
1 'polypeptide(L)'
;MLLSVRSIASLLLLGGVVIFGVVGSFILGHLGHNFNECMNLINSIYFTVVTLSTVGYGDIVPITPIGKIFVVILIVFGMGAFLTALTSISGDIASKRILDLTSKLEKIEEEMSKVKVLLIGGGGVNISLAENFEKEKLKYVLLLSDKTEAEKLSEKGIKAYAINLISEDEIRKFHPEKVKSIIVDMQNSSDMLYVILILTELAKESNIITIVHNEDLEKRLESVKKIKDIKIINPSKQVANELLSLLQEK
;
A
#
# COMPACT_ATOMS: atom_id res chain seq x y z
N MET A 1 2.82 17.31 -9.01
CA MET A 1 3.86 17.70 -9.98
C MET A 1 4.42 16.41 -10.59
N LEU A 2 3.69 15.72 -11.48
CA LEU A 2 3.45 15.95 -12.91
C LEU A 2 4.71 15.71 -13.75
N LEU A 3 4.95 14.42 -14.06
CA LEU A 3 5.97 13.84 -14.94
C LEU A 3 7.43 14.05 -14.47
N SER A 4 8.21 12.97 -14.49
CA SER A 4 9.66 13.03 -14.24
C SER A 4 10.33 13.95 -15.27
N VAL A 5 11.44 14.58 -14.90
CA VAL A 5 12.27 15.38 -15.82
C VAL A 5 12.62 14.57 -17.07
N ARG A 6 12.84 13.25 -16.90
CA ARG A 6 13.09 12.31 -18.01
C ARG A 6 11.88 12.18 -18.94
N SER A 7 10.67 12.14 -18.39
CA SER A 7 9.42 12.03 -19.15
C SER A 7 9.09 13.32 -19.90
N ILE A 8 9.38 14.48 -19.29
CA ILE A 8 9.26 15.78 -19.95
C ILE A 8 10.27 15.87 -21.11
N ALA A 9 11.52 15.49 -20.87
CA ALA A 9 12.55 15.46 -21.92
C ALA A 9 12.19 14.49 -23.05
N SER A 10 11.67 13.30 -22.75
CA SER A 10 11.25 12.34 -23.78
C SER A 10 10.05 12.82 -24.58
N LEU A 11 9.10 13.52 -23.95
CA LEU A 11 7.96 14.14 -24.66
C LEU A 11 8.40 15.29 -25.58
N LEU A 12 9.34 16.12 -25.12
CA LEU A 12 9.91 17.19 -25.95
C LEU A 12 10.68 16.62 -27.15
N LEU A 13 11.47 15.56 -26.93
CA LEU A 13 12.19 14.86 -28.00
C LEU A 13 11.20 14.25 -29.02
N LEU A 14 10.17 13.55 -28.54
CA LEU A 14 9.13 12.99 -29.41
C LEU A 14 8.41 14.09 -30.20
N GLY A 15 8.04 15.20 -29.55
CA GLY A 15 7.45 16.36 -30.21
C GLY A 15 8.35 16.94 -31.30
N GLY A 16 9.65 17.05 -31.04
CA GLY A 16 10.65 17.49 -32.02
C GLY A 16 10.73 16.57 -33.24
N VAL A 17 10.74 15.25 -33.03
CA VAL A 17 10.71 14.27 -34.12
C VAL A 17 9.41 14.37 -34.91
N VAL A 18 8.26 14.48 -34.25
CA VAL A 18 6.98 14.62 -34.93
C VAL A 18 6.96 15.89 -35.79
N ILE A 19 7.44 17.02 -35.26
CA ILE A 19 7.54 18.26 -36.03
C ILE A 19 8.48 18.08 -37.23
N PHE A 20 9.65 17.45 -37.04
CA PHE A 20 10.58 17.14 -38.13
C PHE A 20 9.94 16.26 -39.21
N GLY A 21 9.20 15.22 -38.81
CA GLY A 21 8.46 14.33 -39.70
C GLY A 21 7.42 15.09 -40.52
N VAL A 22 6.58 15.88 -39.85
CA VAL A 22 5.49 16.64 -40.49
C VAL A 22 6.02 17.71 -41.44
N VAL A 23 6.97 18.52 -41.00
CA VAL A 23 7.55 19.59 -41.82
C VAL A 23 8.34 18.99 -42.98
N GLY A 24 9.12 17.94 -42.73
CA GLY A 24 9.91 17.27 -43.75
C GLY A 24 9.04 16.61 -44.83
N SER A 25 8.01 15.85 -44.45
CA SER A 25 7.08 15.24 -45.43
C SER A 25 6.28 16.30 -46.19
N PHE A 26 5.89 17.39 -45.54
CA PHE A 26 5.15 18.49 -46.17
C PHE A 26 6.00 19.21 -47.24
N ILE A 27 7.25 19.55 -46.91
CA ILE A 27 8.19 20.19 -47.84
C ILE A 27 8.50 19.25 -49.01
N LEU A 28 8.84 17.98 -48.72
CA LEU A 28 9.15 17.00 -49.76
C LEU A 28 7.95 16.71 -50.67
N GLY A 29 6.72 16.74 -50.11
CA GLY A 29 5.48 16.68 -50.89
C GLY A 29 5.33 17.86 -51.85
N HIS A 30 5.57 19.10 -51.39
CA HIS A 30 5.48 20.30 -52.23
C HIS A 30 6.58 20.42 -53.29
N LEU A 31 7.77 19.89 -53.03
CA LEU A 31 8.89 19.90 -53.97
C LEU A 31 8.78 18.85 -55.09
N GLY A 32 7.66 18.12 -55.17
CA GLY A 32 7.42 17.15 -56.23
C GLY A 32 8.26 15.87 -56.08
N HIS A 33 8.73 15.55 -54.87
CA HIS A 33 9.48 14.31 -54.62
C HIS A 33 8.59 13.05 -54.50
N ASN A 34 7.40 13.07 -55.13
CA ASN A 34 6.45 11.96 -55.24
C ASN A 34 6.00 11.38 -53.88
N PHE A 35 5.87 12.21 -52.84
CA PHE A 35 4.93 11.94 -51.75
C PHE A 35 3.55 12.36 -52.25
N ASN A 36 2.92 11.50 -53.05
CA ASN A 36 1.75 11.85 -53.88
C ASN A 36 0.58 12.51 -53.12
N GLU A 37 0.56 12.43 -51.79
CA GLU A 37 -0.54 12.94 -50.96
C GLU A 37 -0.11 13.87 -49.82
N CYS A 38 1.20 14.09 -49.56
CA CYS A 38 1.66 14.98 -48.48
C CYS A 38 1.63 16.48 -48.83
N MET A 39 0.85 16.90 -49.82
CA MET A 39 0.68 18.32 -50.16
C MET A 39 -0.19 19.08 -49.15
N ASN A 40 -0.98 18.35 -48.35
CA ASN A 40 -1.75 18.89 -47.23
C ASN A 40 -1.03 18.60 -45.90
N LEU A 41 -1.07 19.56 -44.97
CA LEU A 41 -0.56 19.42 -43.60
C LEU A 41 -1.19 18.22 -42.88
N ILE A 42 -2.48 17.97 -43.10
CA ILE A 42 -3.21 16.84 -42.49
C ILE A 42 -2.58 15.51 -42.91
N ASN A 43 -2.29 15.34 -44.19
CA ASN A 43 -1.68 14.10 -44.72
C ASN A 43 -0.23 13.93 -44.25
N SER A 44 0.48 15.03 -44.00
CA SER A 44 1.83 15.01 -43.41
C SER A 44 1.83 14.60 -41.94
N ILE A 45 0.86 15.08 -41.16
CA ILE A 45 0.62 14.63 -39.77
C ILE A 45 0.24 13.15 -39.78
N TYR A 46 -0.70 12.76 -40.62
CA TYR A 46 -1.14 11.37 -40.76
C TYR A 46 0.03 10.44 -41.11
N PHE A 47 0.80 10.74 -42.16
CA PHE A 47 1.96 9.96 -42.57
C PHE A 47 2.98 9.80 -41.43
N THR A 48 3.29 10.91 -40.73
CA THR A 48 4.25 10.90 -39.62
C THR A 48 3.76 10.04 -38.46
N VAL A 49 2.50 10.18 -38.05
CA VAL A 49 1.94 9.39 -36.94
C VAL A 49 1.85 7.91 -37.30
N VAL A 50 1.37 7.56 -38.49
CA VAL A 50 1.25 6.16 -38.96
C VAL A 50 2.62 5.49 -39.08
N THR A 51 3.63 6.25 -39.54
CA THR A 51 5.01 5.74 -39.66
C THR A 51 5.65 5.54 -38.28
N LEU A 52 5.55 6.53 -37.38
CA LEU A 52 6.14 6.47 -36.04
C LEU A 52 5.44 5.47 -35.11
N SER A 53 4.13 5.27 -35.29
CA SER A 53 3.36 4.26 -34.56
C SER A 53 3.59 2.84 -35.07
N THR A 54 4.42 2.64 -36.12
CA THR A 54 4.71 1.36 -36.76
C THR A 54 3.52 0.69 -37.45
N VAL A 55 2.40 1.39 -37.58
CA VAL A 55 1.21 0.88 -38.26
C VAL A 55 1.48 0.72 -39.75
N GLY A 56 2.07 1.75 -40.38
CA GLY A 56 2.61 1.67 -41.74
C GLY A 56 1.62 1.19 -42.80
N TYR A 57 0.45 1.82 -42.93
CA TYR A 57 -0.60 1.41 -43.89
C TYR A 57 -0.13 1.30 -45.34
N GLY A 58 0.93 2.01 -45.72
CA GLY A 58 1.53 1.93 -47.05
C GLY A 58 0.76 2.67 -48.14
N ASP A 59 -0.24 3.45 -47.75
CA ASP A 59 -1.01 4.37 -48.58
C ASP A 59 -0.18 5.59 -49.02
N ILE A 60 0.67 6.11 -48.12
CA ILE A 60 1.64 7.17 -48.42
C ILE A 60 3.06 6.59 -48.29
N VAL A 61 3.81 6.58 -49.39
CA VAL A 61 5.17 6.03 -49.44
C VAL A 61 6.15 6.93 -50.20
N PRO A 62 7.43 7.00 -49.78
CA PRO A 62 8.45 7.73 -50.52
C PRO A 62 8.88 6.98 -51.79
N ILE A 63 8.72 7.60 -52.96
CA ILE A 63 9.12 7.00 -54.24
C ILE A 63 10.56 7.39 -54.60
N THR A 64 10.97 8.62 -54.29
CA THR A 64 12.29 9.16 -54.63
C THR A 64 13.40 8.71 -53.66
N PRO A 65 14.67 8.64 -54.09
CA PRO A 65 15.80 8.31 -53.21
C PRO A 65 15.92 9.25 -52.00
N ILE A 66 15.70 10.55 -52.21
CA ILE A 66 15.74 11.58 -51.16
C ILE A 66 14.63 11.35 -50.13
N GLY A 67 13.40 11.09 -50.60
CA GLY A 67 12.27 10.76 -49.73
C GLY A 67 12.52 9.48 -48.91
N LYS A 68 13.14 8.46 -49.52
CA LYS A 68 13.48 7.21 -48.82
C LYS A 68 14.50 7.45 -47.72
N ILE A 69 15.56 8.23 -47.98
CA ILE A 69 16.56 8.59 -46.98
C ILE A 69 15.91 9.38 -45.83
N PHE A 70 15.04 10.34 -46.14
CA PHE A 70 14.28 11.08 -45.15
C PHE A 70 13.46 10.16 -44.23
N VAL A 71 12.72 9.21 -44.81
CA VAL A 71 11.90 8.27 -44.03
C VAL A 71 12.76 7.33 -43.18
N VAL A 72 13.91 6.88 -43.68
CA VAL A 72 14.87 6.09 -42.89
C VAL A 72 15.35 6.88 -41.67
N ILE A 73 15.72 8.16 -41.84
CA ILE A 73 16.11 9.04 -40.74
C ILE A 73 14.94 9.21 -39.76
N LEU A 74 13.74 9.49 -40.26
CA LEU A 74 12.54 9.65 -39.44
C LEU A 74 12.26 8.40 -38.60
N ILE A 75 12.36 7.20 -39.17
CA ILE A 75 12.13 5.95 -38.45
C ILE A 75 13.20 5.72 -37.38
N VAL A 76 14.49 5.87 -37.71
CA VAL A 76 15.58 5.60 -36.76
C VAL A 76 15.50 6.50 -35.53
N PHE A 77 15.35 7.81 -35.74
CA PHE A 77 15.28 8.76 -34.62
C PHE A 77 13.92 8.76 -33.94
N GLY A 78 12.85 8.58 -34.72
CA GLY A 78 11.50 8.64 -34.21
C GLY A 78 11.07 7.41 -33.43
N MET A 79 11.49 6.21 -33.84
CA MET A 79 11.28 5.00 -33.04
C MET A 79 11.95 5.11 -31.67
N GLY A 80 13.19 5.60 -31.63
CA GLY A 80 13.91 5.80 -30.37
C GLY A 80 13.21 6.80 -29.45
N ALA A 81 12.76 7.93 -30.01
CA ALA A 81 12.01 8.94 -29.24
C ALA A 81 10.65 8.39 -28.75
N PHE A 82 9.95 7.61 -29.58
CA PHE A 82 8.67 7.03 -29.24
C PHE A 82 8.78 5.99 -28.11
N LEU A 83 9.71 5.04 -28.22
CA LEU A 83 9.93 4.00 -27.20
C LEU A 83 10.40 4.58 -25.86
N THR A 84 11.26 5.59 -25.89
CA THR A 84 11.74 6.25 -24.67
C THR A 84 10.63 7.03 -23.98
N ALA A 85 9.76 7.72 -24.73
CA ALA A 85 8.59 8.39 -24.19
C ALA A 85 7.58 7.39 -23.61
N LEU A 86 7.31 6.29 -24.31
CA LEU A 86 6.41 5.25 -23.82
C LEU A 86 6.90 4.65 -22.49
N THR A 87 8.19 4.29 -22.43
CA THR A 87 8.81 3.67 -21.24
C THR A 87 8.86 4.63 -20.05
N SER A 88 9.20 5.90 -20.27
CA SER A 88 9.28 6.90 -19.20
C SER A 88 7.91 7.19 -18.59
N ILE A 89 6.88 7.36 -19.42
CA ILE A 89 5.51 7.62 -18.98
C ILE A 89 4.93 6.41 -18.23
N SER A 90 5.11 5.20 -18.77
CA SER A 90 4.66 3.97 -18.08
C SER A 90 5.35 3.81 -16.73
N GLY A 91 6.66 4.09 -16.64
CA GLY A 91 7.41 4.06 -15.39
C GLY A 91 6.90 5.07 -14.36
N ASP A 92 6.60 6.29 -14.77
CA ASP A 92 6.04 7.32 -13.88
C ASP A 92 4.64 6.97 -13.37
N ILE A 93 3.79 6.37 -14.22
CA ILE A 93 2.45 5.93 -13.84
C ILE A 93 2.52 4.77 -12.84
N ALA A 94 3.39 3.78 -13.10
CA ALA A 94 3.60 2.65 -12.21
C ALA A 94 4.17 3.11 -10.84
N SER A 95 5.16 4.00 -10.86
CA SER A 95 5.81 4.53 -9.65
C SER A 95 4.84 5.33 -8.78
N LYS A 96 3.93 6.10 -9.39
CA LYS A 96 2.87 6.81 -8.64
C LYS A 96 1.95 5.84 -7.90
N ARG A 97 1.60 4.70 -8.51
CA ARG A 97 0.72 3.70 -7.89
C ARG A 97 1.40 2.99 -6.70
N ILE A 98 2.71 2.79 -6.78
CA ILE A 98 3.51 2.21 -5.69
C ILE A 98 3.70 3.23 -4.56
N LEU A 99 3.98 4.50 -4.89
CA LEU A 99 4.19 5.55 -3.89
C LEU A 99 2.91 5.88 -3.10
N ASP A 100 1.73 5.77 -3.73
CA ASP A 100 0.43 5.97 -3.07
C ASP A 100 0.07 4.82 -2.11
N LEU A 101 0.63 3.62 -2.34
CA LEU A 101 0.55 2.50 -1.41
C LEU A 101 1.54 2.66 -0.25
N THR A 102 2.80 3.02 -0.53
CA THR A 102 3.81 3.20 0.52
C THR A 102 3.53 4.43 1.39
N SER A 103 2.97 5.52 0.86
CA SER A 103 2.62 6.69 1.68
C SER A 103 1.40 6.47 2.59
N LYS A 104 0.48 5.57 2.21
CA LYS A 104 -0.58 5.08 3.12
C LYS A 104 0.03 4.23 4.24
N LEU A 105 1.04 3.42 3.93
CA LEU A 105 1.76 2.63 4.93
C LEU A 105 2.63 3.51 5.84
N GLU A 106 3.32 4.52 5.31
CA GLU A 106 4.09 5.49 6.11
C GLU A 106 3.20 6.32 7.04
N LYS A 107 2.00 6.71 6.60
CA LYS A 107 1.03 7.39 7.50
C LYS A 107 0.54 6.47 8.63
N ILE A 108 0.31 5.20 8.33
CA ILE A 108 -0.01 4.19 9.36
C ILE A 108 1.21 4.02 10.30
N GLU A 109 2.43 3.98 9.77
CA GLU A 109 3.68 3.84 10.53
C GLU A 109 3.98 5.07 11.42
N GLU A 110 3.69 6.27 10.93
CA GLU A 110 3.84 7.53 11.69
C GLU A 110 2.79 7.65 12.81
N GLU A 111 1.54 7.23 12.55
CA GLU A 111 0.51 7.09 13.58
C GLU A 111 0.91 6.02 14.62
N MET A 112 1.51 4.91 14.18
CA MET A 112 2.01 3.83 15.01
C MET A 112 3.17 4.23 15.92
N SER A 113 4.02 5.19 15.51
CA SER A 113 5.16 5.67 16.33
C SER A 113 4.75 6.29 17.68
N LYS A 114 3.49 6.73 17.81
CA LYS A 114 2.95 7.35 19.03
C LYS A 114 2.04 6.41 19.82
N VAL A 115 1.72 5.22 19.30
CA VAL A 115 0.85 4.25 19.94
C VAL A 115 1.57 3.67 21.15
N LYS A 116 0.95 3.81 22.32
CA LYS A 116 1.50 3.30 23.58
C LYS A 116 0.93 1.93 23.94
N VAL A 117 -0.28 1.62 23.45
CA VAL A 117 -0.99 0.39 23.79
C VAL A 117 -1.56 -0.26 22.53
N LEU A 118 -1.31 -1.56 22.35
CA LEU A 118 -1.90 -2.37 21.30
C LEU A 118 -2.90 -3.33 21.93
N LEU A 119 -4.17 -3.25 21.54
CA LEU A 119 -5.22 -4.16 21.98
C LEU A 119 -5.44 -5.20 20.88
N ILE A 120 -5.35 -6.49 21.22
CA ILE A 120 -5.46 -7.59 20.26
C ILE A 120 -6.61 -8.50 20.67
N GLY A 121 -7.59 -8.63 19.79
CA GLY A 121 -8.80 -9.41 19.99
C GLY A 121 -9.99 -8.59 20.51
N GLY A 122 -11.19 -9.01 20.11
CA GLY A 122 -12.48 -8.37 20.42
C GLY A 122 -13.13 -8.87 21.70
N GLY A 123 -12.35 -9.29 22.70
CA GLY A 123 -12.91 -9.59 24.00
C GLY A 123 -13.48 -8.34 24.67
N GLY A 124 -14.43 -8.54 25.59
CA GLY A 124 -15.19 -7.44 26.20
C GLY A 124 -14.32 -6.45 26.96
N VAL A 125 -13.17 -6.90 27.51
CA VAL A 125 -12.24 -6.02 28.23
C VAL A 125 -11.55 -5.10 27.24
N ASN A 126 -11.07 -5.61 26.10
CA ASN A 126 -10.44 -4.79 25.07
C ASN A 126 -11.38 -3.74 24.49
N ILE A 127 -12.64 -4.10 24.22
CA ILE A 127 -13.64 -3.14 23.70
C ILE A 127 -13.88 -2.02 24.73
N SER A 128 -14.06 -2.37 26.01
CA SER A 128 -14.26 -1.39 27.08
C SER A 128 -13.02 -0.50 27.30
N LEU A 129 -11.81 -1.07 27.19
CA LEU A 129 -10.57 -0.31 27.25
C LEU A 129 -10.43 0.67 26.08
N ALA A 130 -10.76 0.25 24.87
CA ALA A 130 -10.72 1.11 23.68
C ALA A 130 -11.66 2.33 23.84
N GLU A 131 -12.89 2.10 24.30
CA GLU A 131 -13.86 3.17 24.57
C GLU A 131 -13.35 4.17 25.63
N ASN A 132 -12.73 3.68 26.71
CA ASN A 132 -12.16 4.54 27.76
C ASN A 132 -10.91 5.26 27.29
N PHE A 133 -10.05 4.60 26.52
CA PHE A 133 -8.85 5.20 25.96
C PHE A 133 -9.18 6.32 24.97
N GLU A 134 -10.26 6.18 24.20
CA GLU A 134 -10.74 7.24 23.33
C GLU A 134 -11.18 8.48 24.14
N LYS A 135 -11.95 8.28 25.22
CA LYS A 135 -12.38 9.37 26.13
C LYS A 135 -11.19 10.08 26.77
N GLU A 136 -10.19 9.33 27.21
CA GLU A 136 -8.98 9.85 27.84
C GLU A 136 -7.91 10.32 26.84
N LYS A 137 -8.17 10.22 25.53
CA LYS A 137 -7.24 10.55 24.44
C LYS A 137 -5.90 9.81 24.54
N LEU A 138 -5.93 8.59 25.07
CA LEU A 138 -4.78 7.70 25.08
C LEU A 138 -4.52 7.20 23.66
N LYS A 139 -3.25 6.96 23.35
CA LYS A 139 -2.85 6.54 22.01
C LYS A 139 -2.80 5.02 21.96
N TYR A 140 -3.82 4.43 21.35
CA TYR A 140 -3.99 3.00 21.22
C TYR A 140 -4.39 2.61 19.80
N VAL A 141 -4.30 1.31 19.51
CA VAL A 141 -4.86 0.65 18.33
C VAL A 141 -5.54 -0.63 18.79
N LEU A 142 -6.71 -0.94 18.23
CA LEU A 142 -7.45 -2.20 18.46
C LEU A 142 -7.42 -3.06 17.20
N LEU A 143 -6.94 -4.30 17.32
CA LEU A 143 -6.86 -5.28 16.24
C LEU A 143 -7.91 -6.37 16.42
N LEU A 144 -8.75 -6.57 15.40
CA LEU A 144 -9.87 -7.50 15.42
C LEU A 144 -9.80 -8.45 14.22
N SER A 145 -10.29 -9.67 14.39
CA SER A 145 -10.46 -10.61 13.28
C SER A 145 -11.72 -10.34 12.45
N ASP A 146 -12.79 -9.85 13.09
CA ASP A 146 -14.05 -9.53 12.42
C ASP A 146 -14.00 -8.13 11.78
N LYS A 147 -14.12 -8.10 10.45
CA LYS A 147 -14.12 -6.86 9.67
C LYS A 147 -15.33 -5.96 9.96
N THR A 148 -16.51 -6.56 10.11
CA THR A 148 -17.76 -5.83 10.37
C THR A 148 -17.72 -5.14 11.73
N GLU A 149 -17.15 -5.82 12.74
CA GLU A 149 -16.98 -5.26 14.07
C GLU A 149 -15.98 -4.09 14.08
N ALA A 150 -14.85 -4.25 13.40
CA ALA A 150 -13.85 -3.19 13.28
C ALA A 150 -14.41 -1.94 12.58
N GLU A 151 -15.19 -2.12 11.49
CA GLU A 151 -15.85 -1.01 10.78
C GLU A 151 -16.84 -0.29 11.68
N LYS A 152 -17.71 -1.01 12.40
CA LYS A 152 -18.68 -0.43 13.36
C LYS A 152 -18.02 0.37 14.48
N LEU A 153 -16.90 -0.12 15.02
CA LEU A 153 -16.16 0.59 16.06
C LEU A 153 -15.47 1.83 15.50
N SER A 154 -14.93 1.73 14.28
CA SER A 154 -14.32 2.86 13.57
C SER A 154 -15.32 3.99 13.31
N GLU A 155 -16.57 3.66 12.94
CA GLU A 155 -17.65 4.64 12.78
C GLU A 155 -17.96 5.40 14.08
N LYS A 156 -17.70 4.79 15.25
CA LYS A 156 -17.84 5.42 16.57
C LYS A 156 -16.61 6.20 17.01
N GLY A 157 -15.58 6.31 16.17
CA GLY A 157 -14.32 7.01 16.45
C GLY A 157 -13.25 6.17 17.13
N ILE A 158 -13.49 4.85 17.33
CA ILE A 158 -12.49 3.96 17.91
C ILE A 158 -11.48 3.54 16.84
N LYS A 159 -10.18 3.53 17.18
CA LYS A 159 -9.10 3.16 16.25
C LYS A 159 -8.99 1.64 16.09
N ALA A 160 -9.98 1.03 15.42
CA ALA A 160 -10.07 -0.41 15.21
C ALA A 160 -9.69 -0.81 13.78
N TYR A 161 -8.93 -1.91 13.64
CA TYR A 161 -8.49 -2.44 12.35
C TYR A 161 -8.78 -3.94 12.26
N ALA A 162 -9.33 -4.35 11.11
CA ALA A 162 -9.57 -5.74 10.80
C ALA A 162 -8.31 -6.38 10.21
N ILE A 163 -7.79 -7.43 10.85
CA ILE A 163 -6.62 -8.17 10.41
C ILE A 163 -6.76 -9.67 10.69
N ASN A 164 -5.96 -10.49 10.00
CA ASN A 164 -5.79 -11.88 10.40
C ASN A 164 -4.90 -11.98 11.64
N LEU A 165 -5.53 -12.15 12.81
CA LEU A 165 -4.83 -12.25 14.09
C LEU A 165 -3.86 -13.44 14.18
N ILE A 166 -4.04 -14.49 13.38
CA ILE A 166 -3.09 -15.63 13.34
C ILE A 166 -2.00 -15.47 12.27
N SER A 167 -1.89 -14.30 11.65
CA SER A 167 -0.82 -14.01 10.68
C SER A 167 0.26 -13.15 11.34
N GLU A 168 1.46 -13.72 11.50
CA GLU A 168 2.62 -12.98 12.00
C GLU A 168 2.91 -11.75 11.12
N ASP A 169 2.86 -11.92 9.80
CA ASP A 169 3.10 -10.84 8.83
C ASP A 169 2.10 -9.69 8.97
N GLU A 170 0.85 -9.97 9.35
CA GLU A 170 -0.14 -8.92 9.58
C GLU A 170 0.06 -8.24 10.93
N ILE A 171 0.35 -8.99 12.00
CA ILE A 171 0.68 -8.42 13.32
C ILE A 171 1.93 -7.52 13.22
N ARG A 172 2.96 -7.96 12.49
CA ARG A 172 4.23 -7.24 12.31
C ARG A 172 4.05 -5.84 11.71
N LYS A 173 3.03 -5.62 10.87
CA LYS A 173 2.71 -4.30 10.30
C LYS A 173 2.34 -3.25 11.35
N PHE A 174 1.97 -3.67 12.56
CA PHE A 174 1.62 -2.78 13.66
C PHE A 174 2.77 -2.54 14.64
N HIS A 175 3.99 -2.94 14.27
CA HIS A 175 5.22 -2.71 15.04
C HIS A 175 5.10 -3.03 16.53
N PRO A 176 4.64 -4.25 16.89
CA PRO A 176 4.43 -4.62 18.29
C PRO A 176 5.70 -4.41 19.14
N GLU A 177 6.89 -4.53 18.55
CA GLU A 177 8.20 -4.26 19.18
C GLU A 177 8.41 -2.82 19.65
N LYS A 178 7.68 -1.84 19.09
CA LYS A 178 7.79 -0.42 19.46
C LYS A 178 6.76 0.00 20.51
N VAL A 179 5.76 -0.84 20.78
CA VAL A 179 4.64 -0.50 21.68
C VAL A 179 4.99 -0.83 23.12
N LYS A 180 4.65 0.06 24.06
CA LYS A 180 4.95 -0.13 25.50
C LYS A 180 4.20 -1.31 26.12
N SER A 181 2.90 -1.41 25.83
CA SER A 181 2.02 -2.44 26.38
C SER A 181 1.17 -3.09 25.30
N ILE A 182 1.02 -4.41 25.35
CA ILE A 182 0.15 -5.17 24.46
C ILE A 182 -0.85 -5.92 25.34
N ILE A 183 -2.15 -5.80 25.05
CA ILE A 183 -3.22 -6.46 25.78
C ILE A 183 -3.92 -7.44 24.84
N VAL A 184 -3.89 -8.71 25.18
CA VAL A 184 -4.50 -9.79 24.39
C VAL A 184 -5.75 -10.29 25.11
N ASP A 185 -6.91 -10.10 24.48
CA ASP A 185 -8.22 -10.54 24.97
C ASP A 185 -9.02 -11.15 23.81
N MET A 186 -9.03 -12.48 23.75
CA MET A 186 -9.60 -13.25 22.63
C MET A 186 -10.47 -14.38 23.19
N GLN A 187 -11.58 -14.68 22.50
CA GLN A 187 -12.49 -15.74 22.92
C GLN A 187 -11.93 -17.15 22.67
N ASN A 188 -11.20 -17.34 21.56
CA ASN A 188 -10.60 -18.62 21.23
C ASN A 188 -9.25 -18.81 21.94
N SER A 189 -9.19 -19.78 22.85
CA SER A 189 -7.99 -20.08 23.65
C SER A 189 -6.80 -20.56 22.81
N SER A 190 -7.06 -21.29 21.72
CA SER A 190 -6.00 -21.80 20.84
C SER A 190 -5.34 -20.66 20.05
N ASP A 191 -6.17 -19.79 19.47
CA ASP A 191 -5.70 -18.64 18.71
C ASP A 191 -4.97 -17.66 19.63
N MET A 192 -5.47 -17.44 20.85
CA MET A 192 -4.80 -16.62 21.86
C MET A 192 -3.39 -17.13 22.16
N LEU A 193 -3.23 -18.43 22.41
CA LEU A 193 -1.90 -19.02 22.67
C LEU A 193 -0.95 -18.77 21.52
N TYR A 194 -1.43 -18.97 20.29
CA TYR A 194 -0.63 -18.77 19.09
C TYR A 194 -0.21 -17.31 18.91
N VAL A 195 -1.14 -16.36 19.10
CA VAL A 195 -0.85 -14.92 19.09
C VAL A 195 0.18 -14.56 20.16
N ILE A 196 0.02 -15.09 21.37
CA ILE A 196 0.98 -14.83 22.47
C ILE A 196 2.37 -15.34 22.11
N LEU A 197 2.50 -16.51 21.49
CA LEU A 197 3.78 -17.03 21.02
C LEU A 197 4.42 -16.09 19.99
N ILE A 198 3.66 -15.64 18.98
CA ILE A 198 4.12 -14.63 18.01
C ILE A 198 4.64 -13.39 18.74
N LEU A 199 3.86 -12.85 19.69
CA LEU A 199 4.23 -11.64 20.42
C LEU A 199 5.45 -11.84 21.33
N THR A 200 5.67 -13.05 21.86
CA THR A 200 6.86 -13.34 22.65
C THR A 200 8.14 -13.26 21.83
N GLU A 201 8.06 -13.56 20.53
CA GLU A 201 9.17 -13.45 19.59
C GLU A 201 9.34 -12.02 19.05
N LEU A 202 8.24 -11.40 18.61
CA LEU A 202 8.26 -10.08 17.98
C LEU A 202 8.51 -8.95 18.97
N ALA A 203 7.84 -8.98 20.11
CA ALA A 203 7.67 -7.81 20.97
C ALA A 203 8.51 -7.89 22.25
N LYS A 204 9.79 -8.27 22.18
CA LYS A 204 10.61 -8.66 23.35
C LYS A 204 10.58 -7.68 24.53
N GLU A 205 10.63 -6.38 24.26
CA GLU A 205 10.67 -5.32 25.27
C GLU A 205 9.28 -4.87 25.76
N SER A 206 8.21 -5.25 25.06
CA SER A 206 6.85 -4.80 25.37
C SER A 206 6.24 -5.58 26.53
N ASN A 207 5.53 -4.90 27.42
CA ASN A 207 4.76 -5.55 28.48
C ASN A 207 3.52 -6.22 27.91
N ILE A 208 3.44 -7.54 27.95
CA ILE A 208 2.29 -8.30 27.45
C ILE A 208 1.36 -8.63 28.61
N ILE A 209 0.10 -8.21 28.50
CA ILE A 209 -0.98 -8.53 29.43
C ILE A 209 -1.99 -9.40 28.68
N THR A 210 -2.41 -10.51 29.25
CA THR A 210 -3.41 -11.39 28.65
C THR A 210 -4.59 -11.58 29.59
N ILE A 211 -5.79 -11.47 29.02
CA ILE A 211 -7.05 -11.69 29.71
C ILE A 211 -7.48 -13.14 29.42
N VAL A 212 -7.66 -13.92 30.47
CA VAL A 212 -8.04 -15.34 30.36
C VAL A 212 -9.37 -15.58 31.06
N HIS A 213 -10.20 -16.42 30.45
CA HIS A 213 -11.51 -16.80 30.99
C HIS A 213 -11.59 -18.27 31.40
N ASN A 214 -10.49 -19.02 31.22
CA ASN A 214 -10.41 -20.45 31.50
C ASN A 214 -9.13 -20.78 32.29
N GLU A 215 -9.27 -21.52 33.40
CA GLU A 215 -8.15 -21.95 34.24
C GLU A 215 -7.12 -22.83 33.51
N ASP A 216 -7.55 -23.65 32.55
CA ASP A 216 -6.65 -24.50 31.78
C ASP A 216 -5.74 -23.66 30.87
N LEU A 217 -6.27 -22.57 30.32
CA LEU A 217 -5.50 -21.62 29.54
C LEU A 217 -4.53 -20.84 30.43
N GLU A 218 -4.98 -20.41 31.61
CA GLU A 218 -4.13 -19.78 32.64
C GLU A 218 -2.91 -20.67 32.94
N LYS A 219 -3.11 -21.96 33.25
CA LYS A 219 -2.03 -22.93 33.51
C LYS A 219 -1.06 -23.09 32.33
N ARG A 220 -1.58 -23.09 31.09
CA ARG A 220 -0.74 -23.17 29.89
C ARG A 220 0.11 -21.91 29.72
N LEU A 221 -0.46 -20.75 29.97
CA LEU A 221 0.24 -19.47 29.87
C LEU A 221 1.26 -19.27 30.99
N GLU A 222 1.05 -19.86 32.17
CA GLU A 222 2.10 -19.92 33.21
C GLU A 222 3.36 -20.65 32.71
N SER A 223 3.22 -21.63 31.79
CA SER A 223 4.39 -22.25 31.16
C SER A 223 5.09 -21.32 30.17
N VAL A 224 4.33 -20.43 29.51
CA VAL A 224 4.86 -19.40 28.60
C VAL A 224 5.59 -18.29 29.36
N LYS A 225 5.22 -18.00 30.63
CA LYS A 225 5.96 -17.05 31.49
C LYS A 225 7.44 -17.37 31.64
N LYS A 226 7.83 -18.64 31.47
CA LYS A 226 9.24 -19.06 31.48
C LYS A 226 10.05 -18.51 30.30
N ILE A 227 9.37 -18.19 29.19
CA ILE A 227 9.97 -17.66 27.97
C ILE A 227 10.02 -16.13 28.05
N LYS A 228 8.92 -15.51 28.49
CA LYS A 228 8.79 -14.07 28.63
C LYS A 228 7.84 -13.73 29.77
N ASP A 229 8.18 -12.74 30.58
CA ASP A 229 7.29 -12.26 31.63
C ASP A 229 6.00 -11.69 31.01
N ILE A 230 4.91 -12.45 31.14
CA ILE A 230 3.57 -12.08 30.67
C ILE A 230 2.65 -11.94 31.89
N LYS A 231 1.90 -10.84 31.97
CA LYS A 231 0.92 -10.65 33.04
C LYS A 231 -0.40 -11.32 32.65
N ILE A 232 -0.83 -12.28 33.44
CA ILE A 232 -2.10 -12.98 33.21
C ILE A 232 -3.16 -12.40 34.16
N ILE A 233 -4.32 -12.04 33.63
CA ILE A 233 -5.46 -11.55 34.40
C ILE A 233 -6.64 -12.48 34.11
N ASN A 234 -7.24 -13.04 35.16
CA ASN A 234 -8.47 -13.81 35.08
C ASN A 234 -9.61 -13.02 35.76
N PRO A 235 -10.42 -12.26 35.01
CA PRO A 235 -11.48 -11.42 35.57
C PRO A 235 -12.50 -12.23 36.37
N SER A 236 -12.88 -13.41 35.88
CA SER A 236 -13.86 -14.27 36.55
C SER A 236 -13.39 -14.67 37.95
N LYS A 237 -12.11 -15.01 38.09
CA LYS A 237 -11.50 -15.36 39.37
C LYS A 237 -11.33 -14.16 40.30
N GLN A 238 -11.00 -12.99 39.76
CA GLN A 238 -10.90 -11.74 40.53
C GLN A 238 -12.26 -11.33 41.10
N VAL A 239 -13.29 -11.31 40.26
CA VAL A 239 -14.67 -10.98 40.68
C VAL A 239 -15.18 -11.99 41.69
N ALA A 240 -14.93 -13.29 41.49
CA ALA A 240 -15.32 -14.32 42.46
C ALA A 240 -14.67 -14.10 43.84
N ASN A 241 -13.36 -13.77 43.88
CA ASN A 241 -12.66 -13.49 45.13
C ASN A 241 -13.17 -12.21 45.81
N GLU A 242 -13.47 -11.18 45.04
CA GLU A 242 -14.03 -9.92 45.57
C GLU A 242 -15.42 -10.16 46.18
N LEU A 243 -16.29 -10.90 45.49
CA LEU A 243 -17.59 -11.30 46.04
C LEU A 243 -17.46 -12.16 47.30
N LEU A 244 -16.51 -13.10 47.34
CA LEU A 244 -16.25 -13.90 48.54
C LEU A 244 -15.83 -13.02 49.73
N SER A 245 -14.96 -12.03 49.52
CA SER A 245 -14.54 -11.12 50.59
C SER A 245 -15.72 -10.31 51.14
N LEU A 246 -16.59 -9.79 50.28
CA LEU A 246 -17.79 -9.05 50.68
C LEU A 246 -18.81 -9.91 51.46
N LEU A 247 -18.85 -11.21 51.18
CA LEU A 247 -19.73 -12.15 51.89
C LEU A 247 -19.14 -12.61 53.23
N GLN A 248 -17.82 -12.54 53.41
CA GLN A 248 -17.12 -12.91 54.65
C GLN A 248 -17.01 -11.74 55.65
N GLU A 249 -17.25 -10.50 55.23
CA GLU A 249 -17.31 -9.31 56.11
C GLU A 249 -18.66 -9.14 56.86
N LYS A 250 -19.47 -10.20 56.95
CA LYS A 250 -20.70 -10.28 57.76
C LYS A 250 -20.60 -11.38 58.82
#